data_AF-A0A427B6K7-F1
#
_entry.id   AF-A0A427B6K7-F1
#
_cell.length_a   1.000
_cell.length_b   1.000
_cell.length_c   1.000
_cell.angle_alpha   90.00
_cell.angle_beta   90.00
_cell.angle_gamma   90.00
#
_symmetry.space_group_name_H-M   'P 1'
#
loop_
_entity.id
_entity.type
_entity.pdbx_description
1 polymer ?
#
loop_
_entity_poly.entity_id
_entity_poly.type
_entity_poly.pdbx_seq_one_letter_code
_entity_poly.pdbx_strand_id
1 'polypeptide(L)'
;MAPTKPCMTHSKKLDRARTVARPFSCSAVDRPDPSSLNPAQSPSLHSDTKGDVRTCGETVWPGILSNAGTPQLESTGFELPVASSRSFQAPTGWSGRFWARTGCSSTGGSWSCATGECGSGQVECNGAGAAPPATLAEFTLAPSSAGQDFYDVSLVDGYNLPMVVEASGRAGASGECAATGCVVDLNRMCPAELRAAQGEACRSACEAFGTPEYCCSGAFASPATCRPSSYSQMFKAACPRSYSYAFDDPTSTFTCAGEADYTITFCPRSAPRYQNLGSFRFINHRKFHLLITRACENSRPQPVCDNYSLISFLLYSDITYLHVCDLIKFFCCFLGNYVKQSESIERVLDKLDFDT
;
A
#
# COMPACT_ATOMS: atom_id res chain seq x y z
N MET A 1 -41.02 -3.29 -53.89
CA MET A 1 -40.55 -3.02 -52.52
C MET A 1 -41.60 -3.56 -51.57
N ALA A 2 -41.27 -4.67 -50.93
CA ALA A 2 -42.17 -5.56 -50.21
C ALA A 2 -42.49 -5.05 -48.79
N PRO A 3 -43.56 -5.57 -48.16
CA PRO A 3 -44.31 -4.92 -47.09
C PRO A 3 -44.10 -5.53 -45.69
N THR A 4 -44.81 -4.95 -44.75
CA THR A 4 -45.08 -5.39 -43.37
C THR A 4 -45.67 -6.81 -43.25
N LYS A 5 -45.22 -7.53 -42.19
CA LYS A 5 -45.79 -8.67 -41.40
C LYS A 5 -46.91 -9.54 -42.02
N PRO A 6 -46.91 -10.90 -41.88
CA PRO A 6 -47.39 -11.51 -40.61
C PRO A 6 -46.91 -12.94 -40.26
N CYS A 7 -47.35 -13.38 -39.08
CA CYS A 7 -47.32 -14.71 -38.49
C CYS A 7 -48.07 -15.76 -39.35
N MET A 8 -47.57 -17.01 -39.40
CA MET A 8 -48.34 -18.19 -39.81
C MET A 8 -48.11 -19.37 -38.88
N THR A 9 -49.22 -19.88 -38.36
CA THR A 9 -49.47 -21.24 -37.86
C THR A 9 -49.72 -22.19 -39.03
N HIS A 10 -49.25 -23.46 -38.96
CA HIS A 10 -50.05 -24.65 -39.29
C HIS A 10 -49.31 -25.97 -38.92
N SER A 11 -50.13 -27.00 -38.70
CA SER A 11 -49.88 -28.26 -37.98
C SER A 11 -50.03 -29.49 -38.90
N LYS A 12 -49.62 -30.68 -38.40
CA LYS A 12 -49.84 -32.10 -38.87
C LYS A 12 -48.71 -32.67 -39.76
N LYS A 13 -48.17 -33.90 -39.62
CA LYS A 13 -48.54 -35.21 -39.00
C LYS A 13 -47.22 -35.94 -38.63
N LEU A 14 -47.04 -36.51 -37.44
CA LEU A 14 -47.34 -37.89 -36.98
C LEU A 14 -46.55 -39.00 -37.70
N ASP A 15 -45.53 -39.54 -37.04
CA ASP A 15 -45.23 -40.98 -37.08
C ASP A 15 -44.66 -41.48 -35.75
N ARG A 16 -45.01 -42.73 -35.44
CA ARG A 16 -45.14 -43.32 -34.10
C ARG A 16 -44.11 -44.43 -33.94
N ALA A 17 -43.25 -44.37 -32.92
CA ALA A 17 -42.56 -45.54 -32.40
C ALA A 17 -42.42 -45.42 -30.87
N ARG A 18 -42.96 -46.43 -30.19
CA ARG A 18 -43.23 -46.51 -28.75
C ARG A 18 -42.28 -47.57 -28.19
N THR A 19 -41.37 -47.19 -27.30
CA THR A 19 -40.65 -48.16 -26.46
C THR A 19 -40.85 -47.79 -24.99
N VAL A 20 -41.32 -48.79 -24.27
CA VAL A 20 -41.83 -48.78 -22.90
C VAL A 20 -40.66 -48.90 -21.92
N ALA A 21 -40.60 -48.06 -20.89
CA ALA A 21 -39.80 -48.32 -19.69
C ALA A 21 -40.66 -48.08 -18.44
N ARG A 22 -40.68 -49.11 -17.58
CA ARG A 22 -41.54 -49.31 -16.40
C ARG A 22 -41.04 -48.51 -15.17
N PRO A 23 -41.91 -48.20 -14.19
CA PRO A 23 -41.49 -47.68 -12.90
C PRO A 23 -41.10 -48.85 -11.97
N PHE A 24 -39.98 -48.74 -11.27
CA PHE A 24 -39.59 -49.66 -10.19
C PHE A 24 -39.43 -48.87 -8.88
N SER A 25 -40.07 -49.40 -7.84
CA SER A 25 -40.06 -48.92 -6.46
C SER A 25 -39.01 -49.67 -5.64
N CYS A 26 -38.45 -48.92 -4.68
CA CYS A 26 -37.58 -49.19 -3.53
C CYS A 26 -37.05 -50.60 -3.21
N SER A 27 -35.74 -50.65 -2.87
CA SER A 27 -35.20 -51.49 -1.79
C SER A 27 -33.98 -50.82 -1.17
N ALA A 28 -33.96 -50.81 0.17
CA ALA A 28 -32.87 -50.33 1.00
C ALA A 28 -31.65 -51.25 0.88
N VAL A 29 -30.46 -50.66 0.90
CA VAL A 29 -29.19 -51.39 1.04
C VAL A 29 -28.37 -50.71 2.14
N ASP A 30 -27.78 -51.55 2.97
CA ASP A 30 -27.30 -51.33 4.32
C ASP A 30 -26.20 -50.26 4.49
N ARG A 31 -26.22 -49.60 5.66
CA ARG A 31 -25.14 -48.73 6.15
C ARG A 31 -23.97 -49.59 6.68
N PRO A 32 -22.72 -49.30 6.33
CA PRO A 32 -21.59 -49.80 7.10
C PRO A 32 -21.34 -48.95 8.35
N ASP A 33 -21.03 -49.66 9.43
CA ASP A 33 -20.69 -49.24 10.79
C ASP A 33 -19.49 -48.23 10.84
N PRO A 34 -19.59 -47.11 11.59
CA PRO A 34 -18.52 -46.13 11.71
C PRO A 34 -17.55 -46.54 12.84
N SER A 35 -16.71 -47.53 12.61
CA SER A 35 -15.70 -47.92 13.60
C SER A 35 -14.41 -48.50 13.00
N SER A 36 -13.95 -47.97 11.86
CA SER A 36 -12.53 -48.02 11.50
C SER A 36 -12.27 -47.09 10.32
N LEU A 37 -11.66 -45.92 10.54
CA LEU A 37 -10.81 -45.20 9.58
C LEU A 37 -10.24 -43.96 10.30
N ASN A 38 -8.91 -43.94 10.44
CA ASN A 38 -8.13 -42.90 11.10
C ASN A 38 -8.37 -41.50 10.47
N PRO A 39 -8.42 -40.42 11.27
CA PRO A 39 -8.55 -39.07 10.75
C PRO A 39 -7.20 -38.62 10.15
N ALA A 40 -7.07 -38.74 8.83
CA ALA A 40 -6.13 -37.92 8.09
C ALA A 40 -6.63 -36.47 8.17
N GLN A 41 -5.83 -35.65 8.83
CA GLN A 41 -6.04 -34.25 9.13
C GLN A 41 -6.45 -33.45 7.89
N SER A 42 -7.71 -33.03 7.85
CA SER A 42 -8.12 -31.81 7.16
C SER A 42 -7.65 -30.63 8.02
N PRO A 43 -6.68 -29.79 7.61
CA PRO A 43 -6.41 -28.58 8.34
C PRO A 43 -7.56 -27.60 8.06
N SER A 44 -8.35 -27.40 9.11
CA SER A 44 -9.26 -26.28 9.29
C SER A 44 -8.65 -24.97 8.79
N LEU A 45 -9.43 -24.17 8.05
CA LEU A 45 -9.15 -22.75 7.82
C LEU A 45 -9.17 -22.02 9.17
N HIS A 46 -8.03 -22.00 9.85
CA HIS A 46 -7.66 -20.92 10.75
C HIS A 46 -6.74 -20.02 9.92
N SER A 47 -7.33 -18.96 9.36
CA SER A 47 -6.59 -17.89 8.69
C SER A 47 -5.88 -17.05 9.76
N ASP A 48 -4.81 -17.62 10.32
CA ASP A 48 -3.82 -16.88 11.10
C ASP A 48 -2.47 -17.01 10.38
N THR A 49 -2.47 -16.76 9.07
CA THR A 49 -1.22 -16.52 8.33
C THR A 49 -0.79 -15.11 8.67
N LYS A 50 -0.10 -14.97 9.80
CA LYS A 50 0.73 -13.81 10.13
C LYS A 50 1.78 -13.68 9.03
N GLY A 51 1.43 -13.00 7.94
CA GLY A 51 2.37 -12.64 6.88
C GLY A 51 3.54 -11.92 7.53
N ASP A 52 4.75 -12.44 7.35
CA ASP A 52 5.92 -11.93 8.05
C ASP A 52 6.19 -10.51 7.53
N VAL A 53 5.82 -9.51 8.33
CA VAL A 53 5.97 -8.10 7.98
C VAL A 53 7.45 -7.75 8.06
N ARG A 54 8.11 -7.57 6.91
CA ARG A 54 9.49 -7.07 6.89
C ARG A 54 9.49 -5.59 7.23
N THR A 55 10.00 -5.29 8.42
CA THR A 55 10.43 -3.94 8.78
C THR A 55 11.79 -3.65 8.16
N CYS A 56 11.99 -2.44 7.65
CA CYS A 56 13.29 -2.01 7.16
C CYS A 56 14.24 -1.91 8.37
N GLY A 57 15.33 -2.67 8.36
CA GLY A 57 16.40 -2.55 9.35
C GLY A 57 17.44 -1.49 8.98
N GLU A 58 17.32 -0.89 7.80
CA GLU A 58 18.35 -0.08 7.17
C GLU A 58 17.75 1.21 6.58
N THR A 59 18.61 2.20 6.38
CA THR A 59 18.30 3.44 5.68
C THR A 59 17.76 3.14 4.28
N VAL A 60 16.79 3.95 3.85
CA VAL A 60 16.33 3.96 2.46
C VAL A 60 16.62 5.32 1.83
N TRP A 61 16.72 5.36 0.51
CA TRP A 61 16.91 6.61 -0.23
C TRP A 61 15.73 6.84 -1.16
N PRO A 62 14.68 7.54 -0.72
CA PRO A 62 13.54 7.83 -1.58
C PRO A 62 13.96 8.57 -2.85
N GLY A 63 13.29 8.24 -3.95
CA GLY A 63 13.36 8.95 -5.22
C GLY A 63 12.00 9.57 -5.55
N ILE A 64 12.00 10.72 -6.21
CA ILE A 64 10.82 11.48 -6.59
C ILE A 64 10.94 11.82 -8.07
N LEU A 65 9.92 11.46 -8.85
CA LEU A 65 9.80 11.84 -10.25
C LEU A 65 8.46 12.54 -10.50
N SER A 66 8.53 13.80 -10.89
CA SER A 66 7.37 14.51 -11.47
C SER A 66 7.14 14.05 -12.91
N ASN A 67 5.87 13.86 -13.26
CA ASN A 67 5.48 13.53 -14.63
C ASN A 67 5.66 14.73 -15.57
N ALA A 68 5.77 14.44 -16.86
CA ALA A 68 5.90 15.46 -17.90
C ALA A 68 4.78 16.51 -17.78
N GLY A 69 5.15 17.80 -17.83
CA GLY A 69 4.20 18.90 -17.69
C GLY A 69 3.89 19.32 -16.24
N THR A 70 4.50 18.69 -15.24
CA THR A 70 4.38 19.09 -13.83
C THR A 70 5.75 19.47 -13.25
N PRO A 71 5.81 20.44 -12.31
CA PRO A 71 7.09 20.90 -11.77
C PRO A 71 7.76 19.84 -10.89
N GLN A 72 9.09 19.85 -10.85
CA GLN A 72 9.86 19.09 -9.85
C GLN A 72 9.53 19.58 -8.44
N LEU A 73 9.51 18.66 -7.47
CA LEU A 73 9.43 19.02 -6.05
C LEU A 73 10.79 19.53 -5.56
N GLU A 74 10.87 19.95 -4.29
CA GLU A 74 12.11 20.49 -3.69
C GLU A 74 13.33 19.56 -3.74
N SER A 75 13.12 18.25 -3.95
CA SER A 75 14.14 17.23 -4.15
C SER A 75 13.60 16.15 -5.08
N THR A 76 14.50 15.48 -5.79
CA THR A 76 14.28 14.30 -6.61
C THR A 76 14.86 13.03 -5.99
N GLY A 77 15.64 13.15 -4.91
CA GLY A 77 16.09 12.01 -4.12
C GLY A 77 16.89 12.43 -2.88
N PHE A 78 16.72 11.70 -1.79
CA PHE A 78 17.31 12.04 -0.49
C PHE A 78 17.54 10.81 0.38
N GLU A 79 18.32 10.94 1.45
CA GLU A 79 18.51 9.91 2.48
C GLU A 79 17.40 9.97 3.53
N LEU A 80 16.82 8.82 3.87
CA LEU A 80 15.82 8.68 4.92
C LEU A 80 16.25 7.57 5.90
N PRO A 81 16.93 7.92 7.00
CA PRO A 81 17.35 6.97 8.04
C PRO A 81 16.18 6.29 8.72
N VAL A 82 16.40 5.09 9.27
CA VAL A 82 15.38 4.33 10.01
C VAL A 82 14.74 5.19 11.12
N ALA A 83 13.42 5.07 11.29
CA ALA A 83 12.63 5.84 12.26
C ALA A 83 12.65 7.37 12.05
N SER A 84 12.99 7.83 10.84
CA SER A 84 12.89 9.24 10.46
C SER A 84 11.73 9.49 9.50
N SER A 85 11.44 10.77 9.28
CA SER A 85 10.43 11.23 8.35
C SER A 85 10.87 12.52 7.66
N ARG A 86 10.38 12.74 6.45
CA ARG A 86 10.56 14.00 5.71
C ARG A 86 9.25 14.38 5.01
N SER A 87 8.94 15.67 4.98
CA SER A 87 7.74 16.18 4.31
C SER A 87 8.08 16.99 3.07
N PHE A 88 7.19 16.94 2.08
CA PHE A 88 7.26 17.69 0.83
C PHE A 88 5.93 18.38 0.58
N GLN A 89 5.97 19.54 -0.08
CA GLN A 89 4.77 20.18 -0.61
C GLN A 89 4.72 19.98 -2.11
N ALA A 90 3.60 19.48 -2.61
CA ALA A 90 3.30 19.42 -4.02
C ALA A 90 2.27 20.48 -4.41
N PRO A 91 2.43 21.14 -5.57
CA PRO A 91 1.41 22.04 -6.09
C PRO A 91 0.12 21.29 -6.46
N THR A 92 -0.99 22.01 -6.55
CA THR A 92 -2.22 21.44 -7.13
C THR A 92 -1.98 21.02 -8.58
N GLY A 93 -2.68 19.98 -9.03
CA GLY A 93 -2.47 19.45 -10.38
C GLY A 93 -1.18 18.64 -10.55
N TRP A 94 -0.36 18.47 -9.50
CA TRP A 94 0.87 17.70 -9.59
C TRP A 94 0.58 16.22 -9.86
N SER A 95 1.40 15.61 -10.70
CA SER A 95 1.34 14.19 -11.03
C SER A 95 2.76 13.66 -11.05
N GLY A 96 2.96 12.48 -10.48
CA GLY A 96 4.29 11.93 -10.34
C GLY A 96 4.29 10.70 -9.46
N ARG A 97 5.49 10.26 -9.09
CA ARG A 97 5.70 9.02 -8.34
C ARG A 97 6.85 9.11 -7.36
N PHE A 98 6.72 8.30 -6.32
CA PHE A 98 7.72 8.08 -5.29
C PHE A 98 8.13 6.61 -5.28
N TRP A 99 9.39 6.35 -4.95
CA TRP A 99 9.90 5.00 -4.66
C TRP A 99 10.98 5.10 -3.61
N ALA A 100 11.52 3.97 -3.16
CA ALA A 100 12.66 3.94 -2.26
C ALA A 100 13.76 3.00 -2.77
N ARG A 101 14.99 3.49 -2.72
CA ARG A 101 16.22 2.76 -3.05
C ARG A 101 16.81 2.09 -1.81
N THR A 102 17.45 0.94 -1.99
CA THR A 102 18.11 0.19 -0.91
C THR A 102 19.52 -0.26 -1.29
N GLY A 103 20.35 -0.57 -0.28
CA GLY A 103 21.73 -1.01 -0.49
C GLY A 103 22.59 0.05 -1.19
N CYS A 104 22.37 1.33 -0.86
CA CYS A 104 23.04 2.44 -1.52
C CYS A 104 24.43 2.69 -0.93
N SER A 105 25.41 2.97 -1.78
CA SER A 105 26.77 3.28 -1.38
C SER A 105 27.45 4.23 -2.37
N SER A 106 28.47 4.94 -1.89
CA SER A 106 29.36 5.73 -2.73
C SER A 106 30.65 4.95 -2.95
N THR A 107 30.86 4.47 -4.17
CA THR A 107 32.07 3.71 -4.55
C THR A 107 32.82 4.45 -5.63
N GLY A 108 34.08 4.81 -5.38
CA GLY A 108 34.94 5.46 -6.38
C GLY A 108 34.45 6.84 -6.85
N GLY A 109 33.66 7.53 -6.03
CA GLY A 109 33.08 8.84 -6.37
C GLY A 109 31.75 8.80 -7.15
N SER A 110 31.22 7.60 -7.44
CA SER A 110 29.88 7.41 -7.99
C SER A 110 28.95 6.80 -6.95
N TRP A 111 27.75 7.36 -6.81
CA TRP A 111 26.72 6.86 -5.91
C TRP A 111 25.79 5.90 -6.65
N SER A 112 25.48 4.74 -6.04
CA SER A 112 24.60 3.73 -6.63
C SER A 112 23.91 2.87 -5.58
N CYS A 113 22.79 2.25 -5.95
CA CYS A 113 21.97 1.39 -5.11
C CYS A 113 21.75 0.00 -5.71
N ALA A 114 21.50 -0.97 -4.83
CA ALA A 114 21.19 -2.34 -5.23
C ALA A 114 19.78 -2.48 -5.84
N THR A 115 18.81 -1.68 -5.38
CA THR A 115 17.43 -1.68 -5.91
C THR A 115 16.92 -0.26 -6.12
N GLY A 116 16.04 -0.08 -7.11
CA GLY A 116 15.38 1.19 -7.42
C GLY A 116 16.30 2.32 -7.90
N GLU A 117 17.53 2.01 -8.31
CA GLU A 117 18.53 2.99 -8.76
C GLU A 117 17.97 3.88 -9.88
N CYS A 118 18.30 5.17 -9.90
CA CYS A 118 17.82 6.10 -10.92
C CYS A 118 18.90 6.53 -11.92
N GLY A 119 20.14 6.05 -11.78
CA GLY A 119 21.20 6.17 -12.78
C GLY A 119 21.82 7.56 -12.87
N SER A 120 21.54 8.45 -11.92
CA SER A 120 22.10 9.80 -11.87
C SER A 120 23.55 9.83 -11.35
N GLY A 121 24.01 8.74 -10.73
CA GLY A 121 25.30 8.69 -10.02
C GLY A 121 25.32 9.51 -8.73
N GLN A 122 24.15 9.98 -8.26
CA GLN A 122 23.96 10.89 -7.13
C GLN A 122 22.76 10.47 -6.29
N VAL A 123 22.68 10.98 -5.06
CA VAL A 123 21.48 10.81 -4.22
C VAL A 123 20.25 11.44 -4.89
N GLU A 124 20.40 12.60 -5.52
CA GLU A 124 19.34 13.22 -6.34
C GLU A 124 19.13 12.45 -7.64
N CYS A 125 17.88 12.16 -8.03
CA CYS A 125 17.57 11.44 -9.26
C CYS A 125 17.52 12.33 -10.50
N ASN A 126 17.52 13.66 -10.35
CA ASN A 126 17.66 14.63 -11.44
C ASN A 126 16.66 14.43 -12.60
N GLY A 127 15.44 14.01 -12.28
CA GLY A 127 14.38 13.74 -13.27
C GLY A 127 14.45 12.36 -13.93
N ALA A 128 15.35 11.48 -13.49
CA ALA A 128 15.35 10.07 -13.87
C ALA A 128 14.39 9.25 -12.97
N GLY A 129 13.80 8.21 -13.56
CA GLY A 129 12.95 7.27 -12.83
C GLY A 129 13.74 6.09 -12.26
N ALA A 130 13.09 5.30 -11.41
CA ALA A 130 13.65 4.06 -10.90
C ALA A 130 13.91 3.05 -12.02
N ALA A 131 15.06 2.38 -11.98
CA ALA A 131 15.30 1.13 -12.68
C ALA A 131 14.54 0.01 -11.95
N PRO A 132 13.65 -0.72 -12.64
CA PRO A 132 12.96 -1.89 -12.08
C PRO A 132 13.95 -2.98 -11.61
N PRO A 133 13.59 -3.80 -10.61
CA PRO A 133 12.33 -3.77 -9.87
C PRO A 133 12.24 -2.66 -8.80
N ALA A 134 11.10 -1.97 -8.75
CA ALA A 134 10.81 -0.97 -7.72
C ALA A 134 9.31 -0.90 -7.41
N THR A 135 8.96 -0.91 -6.13
CA THR A 135 7.60 -0.57 -5.70
C THR A 135 7.38 0.94 -5.82
N LEU A 136 6.30 1.34 -6.48
CA LEU A 136 6.00 2.74 -6.76
C LEU A 136 4.76 3.20 -5.98
N ALA A 137 4.77 4.43 -5.47
CA ALA A 137 3.57 5.15 -5.08
C ALA A 137 3.30 6.24 -6.12
N GLU A 138 2.15 6.17 -6.79
CA GLU A 138 1.81 7.01 -7.94
C GLU A 138 0.66 7.96 -7.56
N PHE A 139 0.72 9.19 -8.07
CA PHE A 139 -0.25 10.24 -7.74
C PHE A 139 -0.61 11.07 -8.96
N THR A 140 -1.88 11.47 -9.03
CA THR A 140 -2.40 12.53 -9.88
C THR A 140 -3.34 13.38 -9.05
N LEU A 141 -2.87 14.56 -8.66
CA LEU A 141 -3.58 15.48 -7.77
C LEU A 141 -4.51 16.39 -8.56
N ALA A 142 -5.69 16.65 -8.03
CA ALA A 142 -6.63 17.59 -8.61
C ALA A 142 -6.08 19.03 -8.60
N PRO A 143 -6.40 19.84 -9.62
CA PRO A 143 -6.01 21.25 -9.69
C PRO A 143 -6.73 22.12 -8.65
N SER A 144 -7.82 21.61 -8.03
CA SER A 144 -8.60 22.30 -7.02
C SER A 144 -9.09 21.33 -5.95
N SER A 145 -9.49 21.85 -4.79
CA SER A 145 -10.10 21.06 -3.69
C SER A 145 -11.47 20.48 -4.05
N ALA A 146 -12.14 21.01 -5.07
CA ALA A 146 -13.41 20.48 -5.58
C ALA A 146 -13.21 19.28 -6.53
N GLY A 147 -11.98 19.01 -6.96
CA GLY A 147 -11.64 17.86 -7.78
C GLY A 147 -11.32 16.62 -6.95
N GLN A 148 -10.91 15.57 -7.64
CA GLN A 148 -10.56 14.27 -7.07
C GLN A 148 -9.10 13.95 -7.33
N ASP A 149 -8.36 13.64 -6.27
CA ASP A 149 -7.01 13.12 -6.36
C ASP A 149 -7.08 11.61 -6.63
N PHE A 150 -6.16 11.09 -7.45
CA PHE A 150 -5.99 9.67 -7.73
C PHE A 150 -4.61 9.23 -7.23
N TYR A 151 -4.56 8.09 -6.56
CA TYR A 151 -3.31 7.54 -6.04
C TYR A 151 -3.37 6.02 -5.91
N ASP A 152 -2.20 5.40 -5.96
CA ASP A 152 -2.04 3.95 -5.83
C ASP A 152 -0.62 3.58 -5.41
N VAL A 153 -0.46 2.33 -4.97
CA VAL A 153 0.84 1.66 -4.94
C VAL A 153 0.85 0.62 -6.05
N SER A 154 1.90 0.66 -6.86
CA SER A 154 2.03 -0.12 -8.08
C SER A 154 3.23 -1.06 -8.03
N LEU A 155 2.98 -2.30 -8.43
CA LEU A 155 3.96 -3.38 -8.58
C LEU A 155 4.14 -3.77 -10.05
N VAL A 156 3.64 -2.94 -10.98
CA VAL A 156 3.79 -3.11 -12.42
C VAL A 156 5.28 -3.18 -12.81
N ASP A 157 6.07 -2.33 -12.16
CA ASP A 157 7.53 -2.26 -12.30
C ASP A 157 8.25 -3.17 -11.28
N GLY A 158 7.57 -4.15 -10.70
CA GLY A 158 8.14 -5.08 -9.73
C GLY A 158 8.02 -4.61 -8.28
N TYR A 159 8.77 -5.28 -7.42
CA TYR A 159 8.76 -5.06 -5.97
C TYR A 159 10.19 -5.08 -5.43
N ASN A 160 10.51 -4.16 -4.52
CA ASN A 160 11.77 -4.20 -3.77
C ASN A 160 11.56 -4.08 -2.26
N LEU A 161 10.57 -3.32 -1.80
CA LEU A 161 10.24 -3.20 -0.38
C LEU A 161 8.74 -2.94 -0.14
N PRO A 162 8.22 -3.27 1.05
CA PRO A 162 6.82 -3.01 1.38
C PRO A 162 6.57 -1.50 1.49
N MET A 163 5.43 -1.05 0.97
CA MET A 163 5.05 0.37 0.91
C MET A 163 3.55 0.54 1.11
N VAL A 164 3.16 1.55 1.86
CA VAL A 164 1.75 1.94 2.06
C VAL A 164 1.60 3.44 1.87
N VAL A 165 0.48 3.84 1.26
CA VAL A 165 0.02 5.23 1.14
C VAL A 165 -1.30 5.38 1.89
N GLU A 166 -1.36 6.36 2.78
CA GLU A 166 -2.55 6.73 3.56
C GLU A 166 -2.91 8.19 3.29
N ALA A 167 -4.16 8.45 2.92
CA ALA A 167 -4.68 9.81 2.75
C ALA A 167 -5.23 10.35 4.08
N SER A 168 -5.04 11.63 4.37
CA SER A 168 -5.56 12.30 5.59
C SER A 168 -7.06 12.62 5.51
N GLY A 169 -7.65 12.54 4.32
CA GLY A 169 -9.08 12.77 4.10
C GLY A 169 -9.96 11.74 4.82
N ARG A 170 -11.19 12.15 5.15
CA ARG A 170 -12.18 11.24 5.77
C ARG A 170 -12.50 10.09 4.85
N ALA A 171 -12.31 8.85 5.32
CA ALA A 171 -12.75 7.70 4.56
C ALA A 171 -14.26 7.76 4.39
N GLY A 172 -14.71 7.99 3.15
CA GLY A 172 -16.12 8.00 2.82
C GLY A 172 -16.72 6.60 2.93
N ALA A 173 -18.04 6.50 3.12
CA ALA A 173 -18.74 5.22 3.14
C ALA A 173 -18.59 4.42 1.82
N SER A 174 -18.17 5.09 0.74
CA SER A 174 -17.85 4.56 -0.59
C SER A 174 -16.42 4.00 -0.73
N GLY A 175 -15.57 4.08 0.30
CA GLY A 175 -14.15 3.70 0.19
C GLY A 175 -13.23 4.82 -0.32
N GLU A 176 -13.72 6.05 -0.38
CA GLU A 176 -12.90 7.24 -0.61
C GLU A 176 -11.78 7.35 0.42
N CYS A 177 -10.63 7.90 0.02
CA CYS A 177 -9.46 8.12 0.87
C CYS A 177 -8.91 6.84 1.53
N ALA A 178 -9.23 5.67 0.99
CA ALA A 178 -8.75 4.42 1.55
C ALA A 178 -7.25 4.21 1.29
N ALA A 179 -6.56 3.58 2.22
CA ALA A 179 -5.14 3.34 2.11
C ALA A 179 -4.81 2.31 1.01
N THR A 180 -3.65 2.41 0.38
CA THR A 180 -3.20 1.52 -0.71
C THR A 180 -1.79 1.04 -0.42
N GLY A 181 -1.40 -0.13 -0.92
CA GLY A 181 -0.07 -0.66 -0.64
C GLY A 181 0.04 -2.16 -0.40
N CYS A 182 1.28 -2.55 -0.14
CA CYS A 182 1.67 -3.88 0.23
C CYS A 182 2.49 -3.89 1.51
N VAL A 183 2.02 -4.66 2.50
CA VAL A 183 2.72 -4.87 3.79
C VAL A 183 3.44 -6.22 3.85
N VAL A 184 3.17 -7.10 2.88
CA VAL A 184 3.80 -8.41 2.77
C VAL A 184 5.19 -8.25 2.15
N ASP A 185 6.15 -9.03 2.66
CA ASP A 185 7.48 -9.17 2.06
C ASP A 185 7.42 -10.10 0.83
N LEU A 186 7.13 -9.52 -0.33
CA LEU A 186 7.02 -10.26 -1.61
C LEU A 186 8.33 -10.94 -2.02
N ASN A 187 9.48 -10.42 -1.58
CA ASN A 187 10.79 -11.00 -1.91
C ASN A 187 10.92 -12.46 -1.43
N ARG A 188 10.28 -12.79 -0.30
CA ARG A 188 10.31 -14.16 0.27
C ARG A 188 9.51 -15.18 -0.52
N MET A 189 8.51 -14.72 -1.26
CA MET A 189 7.68 -15.55 -2.13
C MET A 189 8.00 -15.36 -3.61
N CYS A 190 9.04 -14.58 -3.92
CA CYS A 190 9.43 -14.30 -5.29
C CYS A 190 9.91 -15.60 -6.00
N PRO A 191 9.28 -15.99 -7.12
CA PRO A 191 9.71 -17.10 -7.97
C PRO A 191 11.16 -16.91 -8.43
N ALA A 192 11.89 -18.00 -8.60
CA ALA A 192 13.33 -17.96 -8.87
C ALA A 192 13.66 -17.16 -10.14
N GLU A 193 12.82 -17.29 -11.16
CA GLU A 193 12.90 -16.61 -12.45
C GLU A 193 12.61 -15.09 -12.39
N LEU A 194 12.00 -14.62 -11.30
CA LEU A 194 11.72 -13.19 -11.06
C LEU A 194 12.68 -12.55 -10.04
N ARG A 195 13.52 -13.33 -9.35
CA ARG A 195 14.43 -12.79 -8.33
C ARG A 195 15.49 -11.88 -8.94
N ALA A 196 15.69 -10.73 -8.31
CA ALA A 196 16.73 -9.77 -8.63
C ALA A 196 17.47 -9.33 -7.35
N ALA A 197 18.57 -8.58 -7.52
CA ALA A 197 19.36 -8.03 -6.40
C ALA A 197 19.68 -9.07 -5.30
N GLN A 198 20.13 -10.27 -5.71
CA GLN A 198 20.44 -11.38 -4.80
C GLN A 198 19.26 -11.82 -3.90
N GLY A 199 18.02 -11.61 -4.35
CA GLY A 199 16.80 -11.94 -3.61
C GLY A 199 16.21 -10.77 -2.83
N GLU A 200 16.82 -9.59 -2.87
CA GLU A 200 16.30 -8.37 -2.24
C GLU A 200 15.28 -7.61 -3.09
N ALA A 201 14.97 -8.11 -4.29
CA ALA A 201 13.90 -7.58 -5.12
C ALA A 201 13.27 -8.67 -6.01
N CYS A 202 12.04 -8.40 -6.46
CA CYS A 202 11.25 -9.26 -7.32
C CYS A 202 10.79 -8.50 -8.57
N ARG A 203 11.24 -8.94 -9.74
CA ARG A 203 10.79 -8.41 -11.04
C ARG A 203 9.32 -8.69 -11.26
N SER A 204 8.64 -7.80 -11.97
CA SER A 204 7.37 -8.17 -12.60
C SER A 204 7.64 -9.08 -13.80
N ALA A 205 6.60 -9.74 -14.30
CA ALA A 205 6.73 -10.57 -15.50
C ALA A 205 7.11 -9.75 -16.74
N CYS A 206 6.64 -8.49 -16.84
CA CYS A 206 7.04 -7.61 -17.94
C CYS A 206 8.56 -7.37 -17.89
N GLU A 207 9.08 -7.00 -16.73
CA GLU A 207 10.51 -6.73 -16.57
C GLU A 207 11.38 -7.99 -16.78
N ALA A 208 10.90 -9.16 -16.37
CA ALA A 208 11.67 -10.40 -16.52
C ALA A 208 11.69 -10.94 -17.95
N PHE A 209 10.60 -10.81 -18.70
CA PHE A 209 10.42 -11.51 -19.98
C PHE A 209 10.23 -10.59 -21.19
N GLY A 210 9.80 -9.34 -21.00
CA GLY A 210 9.65 -8.34 -22.06
C GLY A 210 8.60 -8.66 -23.13
N THR A 211 7.75 -9.66 -22.92
CA THR A 211 6.76 -10.10 -23.91
C THR A 211 5.54 -9.16 -23.91
N PRO A 212 4.92 -8.90 -25.07
CA PRO A 212 3.74 -8.04 -25.18
C PRO A 212 2.59 -8.40 -24.23
N GLU A 213 2.40 -9.69 -23.95
CA GLU A 213 1.38 -10.25 -23.06
C GLU A 213 1.57 -9.79 -21.60
N TYR A 214 2.82 -9.73 -21.13
CA TYR A 214 3.13 -9.33 -19.75
C TYR A 214 3.25 -7.81 -19.62
N CYS A 215 3.72 -7.15 -20.68
CA CYS A 215 3.89 -5.70 -20.73
C CYS A 215 2.65 -4.94 -21.20
N CYS A 216 1.56 -5.65 -21.51
CA CYS A 216 0.33 -5.09 -22.06
C CYS A 216 0.59 -4.11 -23.22
N SER A 217 1.36 -4.56 -24.21
CA SER A 217 1.77 -3.74 -25.35
C SER A 217 1.36 -4.38 -26.68
N GLY A 218 1.44 -3.63 -27.77
CA GLY A 218 1.06 -4.12 -29.11
C GLY A 218 -0.39 -4.65 -29.14
N ALA A 219 -0.57 -5.93 -29.49
CA ALA A 219 -1.89 -6.57 -29.52
C ALA A 219 -2.57 -6.66 -28.14
N PHE A 220 -1.79 -6.52 -27.06
CA PHE A 220 -2.24 -6.58 -25.67
C PHE A 220 -2.38 -5.19 -25.05
N ALA A 221 -2.37 -4.11 -25.84
CA ALA A 221 -2.45 -2.72 -25.34
C ALA A 221 -3.85 -2.28 -24.88
N SER A 222 -4.73 -3.21 -24.51
CA SER A 222 -6.05 -2.88 -23.96
C SER A 222 -6.44 -3.82 -22.82
N PRO A 223 -7.28 -3.38 -21.87
CA PRO A 223 -7.81 -4.26 -20.82
C PRO A 223 -8.57 -5.48 -21.35
N ALA A 224 -9.13 -5.40 -22.56
CA ALA A 224 -9.83 -6.52 -23.18
C ALA A 224 -8.88 -7.62 -23.67
N THR A 225 -7.64 -7.27 -23.99
CA THR A 225 -6.65 -8.17 -24.59
C THR A 225 -5.54 -8.56 -23.62
N CYS A 226 -5.08 -7.68 -22.73
CA CYS A 226 -4.13 -8.04 -21.67
C CYS A 226 -4.86 -8.67 -20.48
N ARG A 227 -4.61 -9.95 -20.22
CA ARG A 227 -5.22 -10.67 -19.10
C ARG A 227 -4.21 -10.86 -17.96
N PRO A 228 -4.68 -10.98 -16.70
CA PRO A 228 -3.80 -11.32 -15.59
C PRO A 228 -3.05 -12.63 -15.86
N SER A 229 -1.75 -12.62 -15.58
CA SER A 229 -0.90 -13.81 -15.65
C SER A 229 -0.83 -14.51 -14.29
N SER A 230 -0.24 -15.71 -14.23
CA SER A 230 0.08 -16.36 -12.95
C SER A 230 0.97 -15.50 -12.06
N TYR A 231 1.89 -14.72 -12.64
CA TYR A 231 2.78 -13.83 -11.90
C TYR A 231 2.05 -12.62 -11.33
N SER A 232 1.22 -11.93 -12.13
CA SER A 232 0.46 -10.78 -11.62
C SER A 232 -0.60 -11.21 -10.60
N GLN A 233 -1.23 -12.37 -10.79
CA GLN A 233 -2.14 -12.94 -9.79
C GLN A 233 -1.42 -13.25 -8.46
N MET A 234 -0.17 -13.69 -8.49
CA MET A 234 0.62 -13.89 -7.26
C MET A 234 0.88 -12.56 -6.53
N PHE A 235 1.27 -11.52 -7.26
CA PHE A 235 1.46 -10.18 -6.71
C PHE A 235 0.15 -9.64 -6.12
N LYS A 236 -0.97 -9.79 -6.84
CA LYS A 236 -2.29 -9.36 -6.38
C LYS A 236 -2.79 -10.14 -5.16
N ALA A 237 -2.53 -11.45 -5.11
CA ALA A 237 -2.89 -12.28 -3.96
C ALA A 237 -2.12 -11.87 -2.69
N ALA A 238 -0.84 -11.52 -2.83
CA ALA A 238 -0.02 -11.03 -1.72
C ALA A 238 -0.36 -9.59 -1.32
N CYS A 239 -0.67 -8.75 -2.31
CA CYS A 239 -0.91 -7.31 -2.14
C CYS A 239 -2.25 -6.91 -2.82
N PRO A 240 -3.42 -7.27 -2.24
CA PRO A 240 -4.71 -7.04 -2.90
C PRO A 240 -5.05 -5.58 -3.17
N ARG A 241 -4.41 -4.66 -2.44
CA ARG A 241 -4.60 -3.21 -2.51
C ARG A 241 -3.50 -2.51 -3.31
N SER A 242 -2.84 -3.20 -4.23
CA SER A 242 -1.84 -2.64 -5.14
C SER A 242 -2.11 -3.07 -6.57
N TYR A 243 -1.66 -2.26 -7.53
CA TYR A 243 -1.60 -2.66 -8.94
C TYR A 243 -0.58 -3.80 -9.10
N SER A 244 -0.98 -4.89 -9.74
CA SER A 244 -0.13 -6.04 -10.01
C SER A 244 0.33 -6.15 -11.48
N TYR A 245 -0.36 -5.46 -12.40
CA TYR A 245 -0.01 -5.31 -13.81
C TYR A 245 -0.74 -4.09 -14.41
N ALA A 246 -0.40 -3.71 -15.65
CA ALA A 246 -0.79 -2.42 -16.23
C ALA A 246 -2.30 -2.18 -16.37
N PHE A 247 -3.11 -3.24 -16.53
CA PHE A 247 -4.57 -3.14 -16.65
C PHE A 247 -5.28 -3.89 -15.52
N ASP A 248 -4.68 -3.90 -14.32
CA ASP A 248 -5.33 -4.44 -13.13
C ASP A 248 -6.68 -3.75 -12.87
N ASP A 249 -7.52 -4.43 -12.11
CA ASP A 249 -8.89 -4.00 -11.90
C ASP A 249 -8.99 -2.69 -11.09
N PRO A 250 -10.15 -1.99 -11.12
CA PRO A 250 -10.35 -0.71 -10.44
C PRO A 250 -10.19 -0.75 -8.91
N THR A 251 -10.01 -1.92 -8.28
CA THR A 251 -9.71 -2.00 -6.84
C THR A 251 -8.31 -1.50 -6.49
N SER A 252 -7.50 -1.16 -7.48
CA SER A 252 -6.09 -0.76 -7.32
C SER A 252 -5.87 0.75 -7.43
N THR A 253 -6.77 1.54 -8.04
CA THR A 253 -6.74 3.01 -7.98
C THR A 253 -7.66 3.51 -6.88
N PHE A 254 -7.12 4.39 -6.04
CA PHE A 254 -7.83 4.98 -4.93
C PHE A 254 -8.02 6.46 -5.18
N THR A 255 -9.16 6.96 -4.71
CA THR A 255 -9.55 8.35 -4.89
C THR A 255 -9.78 9.02 -3.56
N CYS A 256 -9.32 10.24 -3.41
CA CYS A 256 -9.68 11.09 -2.29
C CYS A 256 -10.10 12.46 -2.83
N ALA A 257 -10.80 13.25 -2.03
CA ALA A 257 -10.99 14.65 -2.40
C ALA A 257 -9.62 15.29 -2.71
N GLY A 258 -9.60 16.34 -3.53
CA GLY A 258 -8.50 17.31 -3.44
C GLY A 258 -8.39 17.82 -1.99
N GLU A 259 -7.55 18.72 -1.52
CA GLU A 259 -7.39 18.95 -0.06
C GLU A 259 -6.80 17.81 0.81
N ALA A 260 -6.66 16.57 0.35
CA ALA A 260 -6.08 15.48 1.15
C ALA A 260 -4.54 15.49 1.17
N ASP A 261 -3.95 15.37 2.36
CA ASP A 261 -2.51 15.10 2.50
C ASP A 261 -2.25 13.60 2.46
N TYR A 262 -1.01 13.20 2.18
CA TYR A 262 -0.66 11.79 2.01
C TYR A 262 0.55 11.42 2.86
N THR A 263 0.45 10.27 3.52
CA THR A 263 1.57 9.64 4.22
C THR A 263 2.04 8.43 3.44
N ILE A 264 3.31 8.42 3.04
CA ILE A 264 3.96 7.29 2.39
C ILE A 264 4.85 6.61 3.43
N THR A 265 4.51 5.38 3.78
CA THR A 265 5.27 4.59 4.76
C THR A 265 6.05 3.49 4.05
N PHE A 266 7.37 3.53 4.18
CA PHE A 266 8.26 2.45 3.77
C PHE A 266 8.38 1.43 4.90
N CYS A 267 8.30 0.15 4.54
CA CYS A 267 8.26 -0.98 5.45
C CYS A 267 7.27 -0.82 6.62
N PRO A 268 5.96 -0.62 6.36
CA PRO A 268 4.94 -0.49 7.39
C PRO A 268 4.86 -1.73 8.32
N ARG A 269 4.63 -1.50 9.62
CA ARG A 269 4.59 -2.56 10.67
C ARG A 269 3.31 -3.39 10.69
N SER A 270 2.24 -2.87 10.10
CA SER A 270 0.95 -3.54 10.02
C SER A 270 0.22 -3.03 8.78
N ALA A 271 -0.81 -3.77 8.35
CA ALA A 271 -1.78 -3.28 7.37
C ALA A 271 -2.21 -1.84 7.72
N PRO A 272 -2.43 -0.99 6.70
CA PRO A 272 -2.73 0.43 6.90
C PRO A 272 -3.79 0.63 7.97
N ARG A 273 -3.52 1.55 8.90
CA ARG A 273 -4.47 1.91 9.95
C ARG A 273 -4.88 3.34 9.69
N TYR A 274 -6.19 3.53 9.59
CA TYR A 274 -6.78 4.84 9.47
C TYR A 274 -6.35 5.75 10.65
N GLN A 275 -5.44 6.69 10.41
CA GLN A 275 -5.05 7.68 11.40
C GLN A 275 -5.69 9.03 11.03
N ASN A 276 -6.48 9.58 11.96
CA ASN A 276 -6.85 10.99 11.93
C ASN A 276 -5.60 11.81 12.29
N LEU A 277 -4.73 12.05 11.31
CA LEU A 277 -3.69 13.07 11.44
C LEU A 277 -4.38 14.43 11.25
N GLY A 278 -4.54 15.18 12.33
CA GLY A 278 -4.99 16.56 12.25
C GLY A 278 -4.02 17.37 11.40
N SER A 279 -4.45 17.79 10.22
CA SER A 279 -3.63 18.60 9.31
C SER A 279 -3.87 20.09 9.51
N PHE A 280 -2.79 20.85 9.62
CA PHE A 280 -2.81 22.31 9.47
C PHE A 280 -2.97 22.63 7.98
N ARG A 281 -4.08 23.29 7.66
CA ARG A 281 -4.51 23.55 6.27
C ARG A 281 -3.66 24.63 5.63
N PHE A 282 -2.88 24.27 4.61
CA PHE A 282 -2.35 25.22 3.65
C PHE A 282 -3.27 25.23 2.43
N ILE A 283 -3.87 26.40 2.15
CA ILE A 283 -4.73 26.58 0.99
C ILE A 283 -3.82 26.49 -0.25
N ASN A 284 -4.10 25.54 -1.16
CA ASN A 284 -3.49 25.32 -2.50
C ASN A 284 -2.27 24.38 -2.63
N HIS A 285 -1.89 23.59 -1.61
CA HIS A 285 -0.84 22.57 -1.74
C HIS A 285 -1.27 21.22 -1.13
N ARG A 286 -0.62 20.13 -1.55
CA ARG A 286 -0.71 18.83 -0.86
C ARG A 286 0.58 18.56 -0.11
N LYS A 287 0.49 18.09 1.12
CA LYS A 287 1.65 17.64 1.88
C LYS A 287 1.83 16.14 1.69
N PHE A 288 3.00 15.74 1.22
CA PHE A 288 3.47 14.36 1.29
C PHE A 288 4.34 14.21 2.53
N HIS A 289 4.04 13.24 3.39
CA HIS A 289 4.82 12.89 4.56
C HIS A 289 5.42 11.49 4.37
N LEU A 290 6.71 11.42 4.08
CA LEU A 290 7.43 10.16 3.87
C LEU A 290 8.04 9.72 5.19
N LEU A 291 7.84 8.47 5.59
CA LEU A 291 8.43 7.90 6.81
C LEU A 291 8.86 6.46 6.62
N ILE A 292 9.82 6.02 7.42
CA ILE A 292 10.33 4.65 7.46
C ILE A 292 10.18 4.10 8.88
N THR A 293 9.58 2.92 9.00
CA THR A 293 9.41 2.31 10.33
C THR A 293 10.62 1.51 10.76
N ARG A 294 10.85 1.43 12.07
CA ARG A 294 11.93 0.62 12.67
C ARG A 294 11.52 -0.85 12.78
N ALA A 295 12.49 -1.74 12.57
CA ALA A 295 12.39 -3.11 13.05
C ALA A 295 12.31 -3.17 14.58
N CYS A 296 11.25 -3.75 15.13
CA CYS A 296 11.21 -4.02 16.56
C CYS A 296 12.00 -5.29 16.85
N GLU A 297 13.03 -5.14 17.68
CA GLU A 297 13.88 -6.24 18.13
C GLU A 297 13.05 -7.14 19.05
N ASN A 298 12.92 -8.42 18.68
CA ASN A 298 12.11 -9.43 19.40
C ASN A 298 12.74 -9.88 20.74
N SER A 299 13.59 -9.06 21.37
CA SER A 299 14.36 -9.45 22.55
C SER A 299 13.64 -9.22 23.89
N ARG A 300 12.36 -8.80 23.92
CA ARG A 300 11.59 -8.63 25.16
C ARG A 300 10.15 -9.18 25.09
N PRO A 301 9.56 -9.66 26.20
CA PRO A 301 8.20 -10.23 26.24
C PRO A 301 7.07 -9.22 25.99
N GLN A 302 7.41 -7.95 25.82
CA GLN A 302 6.51 -6.89 25.35
C GLN A 302 7.28 -6.04 24.34
N PRO A 303 6.84 -5.91 23.09
CA PRO A 303 7.48 -5.03 22.12
C PRO A 303 7.24 -3.57 22.53
N VAL A 304 8.17 -3.00 23.30
CA VAL A 304 8.23 -1.56 23.54
C VAL A 304 8.81 -0.94 22.28
N CYS A 305 7.93 -0.40 21.44
CA CYS A 305 8.34 0.39 20.31
C CYS A 305 7.88 1.81 20.62
N ASP A 306 8.78 2.60 21.18
CA ASP A 306 8.49 3.96 21.58
C ASP A 306 8.05 4.76 20.35
N ASN A 307 6.78 5.21 20.35
CA ASN A 307 6.29 6.20 19.42
C ASN A 307 6.88 7.57 19.79
N TYR A 308 8.17 7.79 19.53
CA TYR A 308 8.82 9.10 19.70
C TYR A 308 8.47 10.11 18.59
N SER A 309 7.35 9.94 17.88
CA SER A 309 6.93 10.89 16.83
C SER A 309 5.97 11.99 17.31
N LEU A 310 5.45 11.92 18.55
CA LEU A 310 4.48 12.90 19.05
C LEU A 310 5.10 14.05 19.87
N ILE A 311 6.35 13.95 20.32
CA ILE A 311 6.98 14.95 21.20
C ILE A 311 7.86 15.95 20.44
N SER A 312 8.38 15.60 19.26
CA SER A 312 9.24 16.50 18.48
C SER A 312 8.51 17.62 17.73
N PHE A 313 7.18 17.59 17.68
CA PHE A 313 6.38 18.66 17.06
C PHE A 313 6.27 19.93 17.92
N LEU A 314 6.61 19.88 19.21
CA LEU A 314 6.41 21.01 20.13
C LEU A 314 7.66 21.86 20.40
N LEU A 315 8.82 21.54 19.81
CA LEU A 315 10.07 22.28 20.05
C LEU A 315 10.57 23.10 18.85
N TYR A 316 9.80 23.19 17.77
CA TYR A 316 10.19 23.94 16.56
C TYR A 316 9.06 24.82 16.01
N SER A 317 8.31 25.46 16.89
CA SER A 317 7.33 26.47 16.49
C SER A 317 7.53 27.69 17.38
N ASP A 318 8.09 28.75 16.79
CA ASP A 318 7.99 30.12 17.30
C ASP A 318 6.50 30.51 17.35
N ILE A 319 5.81 30.12 18.43
CA ILE A 319 4.42 30.53 18.68
C ILE A 319 4.49 31.77 19.56
N THR A 320 4.35 32.91 18.90
CA THR A 320 4.07 34.19 19.53
C THR A 320 2.80 34.10 20.37
N TYR A 321 2.94 34.50 21.64
CA TYR A 321 1.92 34.97 22.59
C TYR A 321 0.49 35.07 22.03
N LEU A 322 -0.31 33.99 22.07
CA LEU A 322 -1.78 34.12 22.17
C LEU A 322 -2.56 32.86 22.62
N HIS A 323 -1.95 31.70 22.90
CA HIS A 323 -2.72 30.48 23.25
C HIS A 323 -2.22 29.70 24.49
N VAL A 324 -1.61 30.38 25.46
CA VAL A 324 -1.22 29.74 26.73
C VAL A 324 -2.46 29.35 27.58
N CYS A 325 -3.55 30.10 27.49
CA CYS A 325 -4.77 29.82 28.27
C CYS A 325 -5.55 28.57 27.82
N ASP A 326 -5.48 28.19 26.54
CA ASP A 326 -6.20 27.01 26.03
C ASP A 326 -5.39 25.71 26.24
N LEU A 327 -4.05 25.80 26.23
CA LEU A 327 -3.18 24.66 26.51
C LEU A 327 -3.29 24.19 27.97
N ILE A 328 -3.45 25.12 28.92
CA ILE A 328 -3.62 24.80 30.35
C ILE A 328 -4.93 24.06 30.61
N LYS A 329 -6.02 24.42 29.89
CA LYS A 329 -7.30 23.70 29.99
C LYS A 329 -7.20 22.27 29.43
N PHE A 330 -6.41 22.07 28.38
CA PHE A 330 -6.21 20.74 27.80
C PHE A 330 -5.37 19.84 28.73
N PHE A 331 -4.33 20.38 29.37
CA PHE A 331 -3.49 19.64 30.33
C PHE A 331 -4.25 19.25 31.61
N CYS A 332 -5.11 20.11 32.15
CA CYS A 332 -5.93 19.76 33.33
C CYS A 332 -6.93 18.62 33.04
N CYS A 333 -7.45 18.53 31.81
CA CYS A 333 -8.39 17.48 31.43
C CYS A 333 -7.69 16.12 31.19
N PHE A 334 -6.44 16.15 30.72
CA PHE A 334 -5.66 14.94 30.43
C PHE A 334 -5.02 14.33 31.69
N LEU A 335 -4.55 15.17 32.62
CA LEU A 335 -3.96 14.72 33.90
C LEU A 335 -5.02 14.28 34.93
N GLY A 336 -6.25 14.79 34.83
CA GLY A 336 -7.35 14.38 35.73
C GLY A 336 -7.81 12.92 35.55
N ASN A 337 -7.49 12.28 34.42
CA ASN A 337 -7.90 10.90 34.12
C ASN A 337 -6.80 9.85 34.35
N TYR A 338 -5.57 10.25 34.68
CA TYR A 338 -4.43 9.33 34.86
C TYR A 338 -3.96 9.14 36.32
N VAL A 339 -4.62 9.77 37.29
CA VAL A 339 -4.32 9.57 38.72
C VAL A 339 -5.32 8.60 39.34
N LYS A 340 -5.26 7.34 38.92
CA LYS A 340 -5.86 6.20 39.64
C LYS A 340 -5.04 4.91 39.44
N GLN A 341 -3.71 5.00 39.56
CA GLN A 341 -2.90 3.84 39.94
C GLN A 341 -1.47 4.26 40.29
N SER A 342 -0.96 3.68 41.38
CA SER A 342 0.41 3.73 41.89
C SER A 342 0.74 4.91 42.85
N GLU A 343 0.63 4.61 44.15
CA GLU A 343 1.36 5.27 45.23
C GLU A 343 2.86 4.99 45.03
N SER A 344 3.64 6.01 44.64
CA SER A 344 5.11 6.07 44.80
C SER A 344 5.75 7.40 44.33
N ILE A 345 4.98 8.40 43.89
CA ILE A 345 5.49 9.68 43.36
C ILE A 345 5.44 10.78 44.44
N GLU A 346 5.96 10.52 45.65
CA GLU A 346 6.20 11.59 46.65
C GLU A 346 7.68 11.94 46.80
N ARG A 347 8.60 11.31 46.04
CA ARG A 347 10.04 11.62 46.13
C ARG A 347 10.62 12.43 44.97
N VAL A 348 9.82 12.78 43.97
CA VAL A 348 10.31 13.49 42.76
C VAL A 348 9.99 14.98 42.78
N LEU A 349 9.04 15.43 43.60
CA LEU A 349 8.57 16.82 43.60
C LEU A 349 9.33 17.78 44.54
N ASP A 350 10.24 17.28 45.38
CA ASP A 350 11.05 18.10 46.31
C ASP A 350 12.35 18.67 45.71
N LYS A 351 12.54 18.61 44.37
CA LYS A 351 13.80 19.01 43.72
C LYS A 351 13.69 20.03 42.60
N LEU A 352 12.55 20.67 42.40
CA LEU A 352 12.41 21.73 41.40
C LEU A 352 11.99 23.03 42.09
N ASP A 353 12.99 23.69 42.67
CA ASP A 353 12.93 25.10 43.04
C ASP A 353 13.04 25.92 41.74
N PHE A 354 12.00 26.71 41.43
CA PHE A 354 12.00 27.64 40.31
C PHE A 354 12.20 29.05 40.86
N ASP A 355 13.42 29.59 40.72
CA ASP A 355 13.66 31.03 40.83
C ASP A 355 13.18 31.74 39.56
N THR A 356 12.62 32.93 39.78
CA THR A 356 11.77 33.78 38.93
C THR A 356 12.19 34.04 37.49
#